data_AF-N8RFU0-F1
#
_entry.id   AF-N8RFU0-F1
#
_cell.length_a   1.000
_cell.length_b   1.000
_cell.length_c   1.000
_cell.angle_alpha   90.00
_cell.angle_beta   90.00
_cell.angle_gamma   90.00
#
_symmetry.space_group_name_H-M   'P 1'
#
loop_
_entity.id
_entity.type
_entity.pdbx_description
1 polymer ?
#
loop_
_entity_poly.entity_id
_entity_poly.type
_entity_poly.pdbx_seq_one_letter_code
_entity_poly.pdbx_strand_id
1 'polypeptide(L)'
;MSSSKQLGQHSKRGNALLLDLRDQSVALFKEANIDAEKASQIANELMYIIAKHWGGQSLYIVKVDCFLADERDIQIYNEFNGHNHSELAQKYDLSTIYIYRIVKRMGDLEKARKQPDLFET
;
A
#
# COMPACT_ATOMS: atom_id res chain seq x y z
N MET A 1 -28.56 -26.67 6.44
CA MET A 1 -28.72 -25.40 7.19
C MET A 1 -27.45 -25.17 7.99
N SER A 2 -26.47 -24.46 7.43
CA SER A 2 -25.19 -24.23 8.11
C SER A 2 -25.39 -23.11 9.13
N SER A 3 -25.21 -23.44 10.41
CA SER A 3 -25.39 -22.53 11.54
C SER A 3 -24.44 -21.33 11.40
N SER A 4 -25.00 -20.13 11.28
CA SER A 4 -24.27 -18.87 11.27
C SER A 4 -23.61 -18.64 12.64
N LYS A 5 -22.52 -19.34 12.91
CA LYS A 5 -21.72 -19.16 14.12
C LYS A 5 -21.27 -17.69 14.16
N GLN A 6 -21.74 -16.95 15.16
CA GLN A 6 -21.29 -15.56 15.35
C GLN A 6 -19.77 -15.56 15.56
N LEU A 7 -19.06 -14.86 14.68
CA LEU A 7 -17.62 -14.68 14.76
C LEU A 7 -17.25 -13.91 16.03
N GLY A 8 -16.24 -14.37 16.75
CA GLY A 8 -15.66 -13.64 17.89
C GLY A 8 -15.06 -12.29 17.46
N GLN A 9 -14.83 -11.37 18.40
CA GLN A 9 -14.35 -10.01 18.11
C GLN A 9 -13.03 -10.00 17.32
N HIS A 10 -12.09 -10.88 17.67
CA HIS A 10 -10.81 -11.03 16.94
C HIS A 10 -11.03 -11.52 15.51
N SER A 11 -11.93 -12.48 15.30
CA SER A 11 -12.26 -12.99 13.96
C SER A 11 -12.95 -11.93 13.10
N LYS A 12 -13.79 -11.07 13.69
CA LYS A 12 -14.40 -9.93 12.99
C LYS A 12 -13.34 -8.91 12.54
N ARG A 13 -12.40 -8.56 13.42
CA ARG A 13 -11.29 -7.65 13.08
C ARG A 13 -10.36 -8.23 12.02
N GLY A 14 -10.02 -9.51 12.13
CA GLY A 14 -9.21 -10.20 11.12
C GLY A 14 -9.88 -10.22 9.75
N ASN A 15 -11.19 -10.50 9.69
CA ASN A 15 -11.94 -10.43 8.43
C ASN A 15 -12.00 -9.00 7.86
N ALA A 16 -12.23 -7.99 8.72
CA ALA A 16 -12.21 -6.60 8.29
C ALA A 16 -10.85 -6.20 7.70
N LEU A 17 -9.74 -6.64 8.31
CA LEU A 17 -8.39 -6.42 7.78
C LEU A 17 -8.20 -7.05 6.40
N LEU A 18 -8.65 -8.29 6.21
CA LEU A 18 -8.53 -9.00 4.92
C LEU A 18 -9.34 -8.31 3.80
N LEU A 19 -10.55 -7.86 4.12
CA LEU A 19 -11.39 -7.12 3.17
C LEU A 19 -10.79 -5.76 2.81
N ASP A 20 -10.28 -5.03 3.81
CA ASP A 20 -9.58 -3.76 3.56
C ASP A 20 -8.33 -4.00 2.71
N LEU A 21 -7.51 -5.02 3.01
CA LEU A 21 -6.34 -5.37 2.20
C LEU A 21 -6.70 -5.63 0.73
N ARG A 22 -7.80 -6.36 0.47
CA ARG A 22 -8.31 -6.57 -0.88
C ARG A 22 -8.66 -5.24 -1.54
N ASP A 23 -9.43 -4.40 -0.87
CA ASP A 23 -9.92 -3.14 -1.44
C ASP A 23 -8.78 -2.15 -1.72
N GLN A 24 -7.79 -2.06 -0.82
CA GLN A 24 -6.57 -1.30 -1.03
C GLN A 24 -5.75 -1.84 -2.20
N SER A 25 -5.67 -3.16 -2.35
CA SER A 25 -4.96 -3.80 -3.48
C SER A 25 -5.63 -3.46 -4.82
N VAL A 26 -6.96 -3.51 -4.89
CA VAL A 26 -7.71 -3.10 -6.10
C VAL A 26 -7.43 -1.64 -6.43
N ALA A 27 -7.43 -0.74 -5.44
CA ALA A 27 -7.12 0.67 -5.66
C ALA A 27 -5.70 0.87 -6.22
N LEU A 28 -4.71 0.18 -5.64
CA LEU A 28 -3.32 0.23 -6.11
C LEU A 28 -3.16 -0.30 -7.54
N PHE A 29 -3.82 -1.41 -7.88
CA PHE A 29 -3.75 -1.97 -9.23
C PHE A 29 -4.40 -1.07 -10.27
N LYS A 30 -5.51 -0.40 -9.92
CA LYS A 30 -6.13 0.60 -10.78
C LYS A 30 -5.20 1.79 -11.04
N GLU A 31 -4.49 2.26 -10.01
CA GLU A 31 -3.50 3.35 -10.14
C GLU A 31 -2.32 2.96 -11.04
N ALA A 32 -2.00 1.68 -11.09
CA ALA A 32 -0.99 1.08 -11.96
C ALA A 32 -1.53 0.70 -13.36
N ASN A 33 -2.70 1.23 -13.76
CA ASN A 33 -3.34 0.97 -15.06
C ASN A 33 -3.62 -0.52 -15.35
N ILE A 34 -3.82 -1.34 -14.32
CA ILE A 34 -4.26 -2.72 -14.50
C ILE A 34 -5.78 -2.73 -14.72
N ASP A 35 -6.23 -3.56 -15.66
CA ASP A 35 -7.66 -3.80 -15.92
C ASP A 35 -8.45 -4.12 -14.65
N ALA A 36 -9.68 -3.61 -14.54
CA ALA A 36 -10.48 -3.67 -13.32
C ALA A 36 -10.89 -5.10 -12.93
N GLU A 37 -11.18 -5.96 -13.91
CA GLU A 37 -11.53 -7.36 -13.68
C GLU A 37 -10.30 -8.11 -13.19
N LYS A 38 -9.17 -7.92 -13.87
CA LYS A 38 -7.88 -8.52 -13.49
C LYS A 38 -7.39 -8.05 -12.13
N ALA A 39 -7.53 -6.76 -11.82
CA ALA A 39 -7.19 -6.18 -10.52
C ALA A 39 -8.01 -6.81 -9.39
N SER A 40 -9.32 -6.99 -9.60
CA SER A 40 -10.21 -7.62 -8.63
C SER A 40 -9.87 -9.09 -8.42
N GLN A 41 -9.54 -9.81 -9.49
CA GLN A 41 -9.11 -11.20 -9.41
C GLN A 41 -7.82 -11.34 -8.59
N ILE A 42 -6.78 -10.55 -8.90
CA ILE A 42 -5.50 -10.59 -8.19
C ILE A 42 -5.68 -10.22 -6.72
N ALA A 43 -6.47 -9.19 -6.41
CA ALA A 43 -6.72 -8.78 -5.04
C ALA A 43 -7.45 -9.84 -4.21
N ASN A 44 -8.43 -10.53 -4.80
CA ASN A 44 -9.11 -11.65 -4.13
C ASN A 44 -8.16 -12.82 -3.86
N GLU A 45 -7.31 -13.17 -4.83
CA GLU A 45 -6.31 -14.23 -4.66
C GLU A 45 -5.30 -13.88 -3.57
N LEU A 46 -4.84 -12.62 -3.53
CA LEU A 46 -3.96 -12.12 -2.48
C LEU A 46 -4.61 -12.25 -1.09
N MET A 47 -5.87 -11.83 -0.95
CA MET A 47 -6.62 -11.99 0.29
C MET A 47 -6.71 -13.47 0.71
N TYR A 48 -6.99 -14.37 -0.23
CA TYR A 48 -7.04 -15.81 0.01
C TYR A 48 -5.69 -16.37 0.48
N ILE A 49 -4.59 -16.00 -0.17
CA ILE A 49 -3.23 -16.43 0.22
C ILE A 49 -2.92 -16.00 1.65
N ILE A 50 -3.21 -14.75 2.01
CA ILE A 50 -2.98 -14.25 3.37
C ILE A 50 -3.85 -15.00 4.38
N ALA A 51 -5.15 -15.16 4.10
CA ALA A 51 -6.05 -15.92 4.97
C ALA A 51 -5.60 -17.38 5.14
N LYS A 52 -5.06 -18.01 4.10
CA LYS A 52 -4.58 -19.39 4.13
C LYS A 52 -3.29 -19.54 4.93
N HIS A 53 -2.33 -18.64 4.78
CA HIS A 53 -1.01 -18.75 5.40
C HIS A 53 -0.99 -18.26 6.85
N TRP A 54 -1.78 -17.23 7.16
CA TRP A 54 -1.75 -16.52 8.44
C TRP A 54 -3.04 -16.67 9.24
N GLY A 55 -4.10 -17.22 8.64
CA GLY A 55 -5.38 -17.45 9.31
C GLY A 55 -5.26 -18.41 10.49
N GLY A 56 -6.03 -18.14 11.54
CA GLY A 56 -6.01 -18.93 12.78
C GLY A 56 -4.91 -18.54 13.76
N GLN A 57 -3.97 -17.69 13.37
CA GLN A 57 -2.92 -17.15 14.24
C GLN A 57 -3.37 -15.85 14.92
N SER A 58 -2.88 -15.60 16.14
CA SER A 58 -3.02 -14.30 16.79
C SER A 58 -1.79 -13.46 16.49
N LEU A 59 -1.89 -12.58 15.51
CA LEU A 59 -0.79 -11.72 15.05
C LEU A 59 -0.97 -10.29 15.58
N TYR A 60 0.13 -9.70 16.02
CA TYR A 60 0.20 -8.27 16.30
C TYR A 60 0.73 -7.55 15.06
N ILE A 61 -0.04 -6.56 14.56
CA ILE A 61 0.40 -5.68 13.47
C ILE A 61 1.10 -4.48 14.11
N VAL A 62 2.40 -4.34 13.84
CA VAL A 62 3.20 -3.22 14.31
C VAL A 62 2.71 -1.93 13.64
N LYS A 63 2.64 -0.83 14.41
CA LYS A 63 2.46 0.50 13.86
C LYS A 63 3.76 0.92 13.18
N VAL A 64 3.74 0.99 11.85
CA VAL A 64 4.89 1.45 11.08
C VAL A 64 4.69 2.92 10.75
N ASP A 65 5.60 3.77 11.23
CA ASP A 65 5.58 5.21 10.96
C ASP A 65 6.43 5.60 9.73
N CYS A 66 7.22 4.66 9.19
CA CYS A 66 8.09 4.88 8.04
C CYS A 66 7.67 4.06 6.80
N PHE A 67 7.45 4.76 5.70
CA PHE A 67 7.35 4.14 4.37
C PHE A 67 8.75 3.61 3.95
N LEU A 68 8.81 2.42 3.37
CA LEU A 68 10.05 1.93 2.75
C LEU A 68 10.00 2.25 1.26
N ALA A 69 10.95 3.07 0.81
CA ALA A 69 11.08 3.43 -0.59
C ALA A 69 11.60 2.23 -1.40
N ASP A 70 10.93 1.93 -2.50
CA ASP A 70 11.43 0.99 -3.50
C ASP A 70 12.49 1.66 -4.39
N GLU A 71 13.36 0.87 -5.04
CA GLU A 71 14.45 1.38 -5.88
C GLU A 71 13.94 2.30 -7.00
N ARG A 72 12.80 1.94 -7.59
CA ARG A 72 12.12 2.78 -8.60
C ARG A 72 11.67 4.12 -8.05
N ASP A 73 11.12 4.15 -6.83
CA ASP A 73 10.64 5.38 -6.19
C ASP A 73 11.81 6.32 -5.87
N ILE A 74 12.96 5.75 -5.47
CA ILE A 74 14.22 6.48 -5.29
C ILE A 74 14.66 7.10 -6.62
N GLN A 75 14.65 6.33 -7.71
CA GLN A 75 15.06 6.81 -9.02
C GLN A 75 14.15 7.94 -9.52
N ILE A 76 12.83 7.77 -9.42
CA ILE A 76 11.84 8.79 -9.79
C ILE A 76 12.07 10.08 -9.01
N TYR A 77 12.32 9.98 -7.70
CA TYR A 77 12.56 11.16 -6.86
C TYR A 77 13.88 11.86 -7.18
N ASN A 78 14.95 11.11 -7.50
CA ASN A 78 16.23 11.70 -7.90
C ASN A 78 16.15 12.42 -9.26
N GLU A 79 15.31 11.95 -10.17
CA GLU A 79 15.08 12.57 -11.49
C GLU A 79 14.04 13.70 -11.45
N PHE A 80 13.37 13.90 -10.31
CA PHE A 80 12.34 14.92 -10.15
C PHE A 80 12.96 16.33 -10.03
N ASN A 81 12.51 17.26 -10.89
CA ASN A 81 13.03 18.63 -10.94
C ASN A 81 12.06 19.70 -10.43
N GLY A 82 10.92 19.30 -9.85
CA GLY A 82 9.89 20.20 -9.34
C GLY A 82 8.65 20.33 -10.24
N HIS A 83 8.80 20.14 -11.55
CA HIS A 83 7.70 20.33 -12.51
C HIS A 83 7.54 19.21 -13.55
N ASN A 84 8.47 18.24 -13.64
CA ASN A 84 8.47 17.16 -14.64
C ASN A 84 7.57 15.94 -14.33
N HIS A 85 6.47 16.11 -13.59
CA HIS A 85 5.60 14.98 -13.21
C HIS A 85 5.06 14.19 -14.42
N SER A 86 4.63 14.90 -15.47
CA SER A 86 4.09 14.27 -16.68
C SER A 86 5.14 13.53 -17.49
N GLU A 87 6.39 14.02 -17.48
CA GLU A 87 7.51 13.37 -18.17
C GLU A 87 7.92 12.07 -17.46
N LEU A 88 8.02 12.11 -16.13
CA LEU A 88 8.29 10.94 -15.31
C LEU A 88 7.16 9.90 -15.43
N ALA A 89 5.90 10.35 -15.47
CA ALA A 89 4.74 9.47 -15.68
C ALA A 89 4.88 8.65 -16.96
N GLN A 90 5.25 9.30 -18.07
CA GLN A 90 5.48 8.61 -19.35
C GLN A 90 6.72 7.70 -19.30
N LYS A 91 7.82 8.17 -18.70
CA LYS A 91 9.08 7.41 -18.64
C LYS A 91 8.95 6.09 -17.87
N TYR A 92 8.19 6.09 -16.77
CA TYR A 92 8.06 4.93 -15.88
C TYR A 92 6.76 4.13 -16.08
N ASP A 93 5.95 4.49 -17.08
CA ASP A 93 4.62 3.91 -17.33
C ASP A 93 3.72 3.94 -16.08
N LEU A 94 3.63 5.12 -15.46
CA LEU A 94 2.85 5.37 -14.26
C LEU A 94 1.87 6.52 -14.49
N SER A 95 0.77 6.55 -13.73
CA SER A 95 -0.11 7.71 -13.77
C SER A 95 0.57 8.93 -13.15
N THR A 96 0.29 10.13 -13.67
CA THR A 96 0.84 11.39 -13.12
C THR A 96 0.51 11.55 -11.64
N ILE A 97 -0.69 11.14 -11.23
CA ILE A 97 -1.14 11.14 -9.82
C ILE A 97 -0.23 10.24 -8.97
N TYR A 98 0.17 9.09 -9.49
CA TYR A 98 1.07 8.18 -8.79
C TYR A 98 2.48 8.78 -8.63
N ILE A 99 2.99 9.48 -9.65
CA ILE A 99 4.25 10.25 -9.54
C ILE A 99 4.15 11.32 -8.43
N TYR A 100 3.06 12.09 -8.36
CA TYR A 100 2.85 13.05 -7.27
C TYR A 100 2.93 12.39 -5.89
N ARG A 101 2.36 11.18 -5.74
CA ARG A 101 2.40 10.42 -4.48
C ARG A 101 3.80 9.95 -4.14
N ILE A 102 4.56 9.45 -5.12
CA ILE A 102 5.95 9.04 -4.95
C ILE A 102 6.77 10.24 -4.47
N VAL A 103 6.71 11.37 -5.18
CA VAL A 103 7.46 12.58 -4.84
C VAL A 103 7.14 13.06 -3.43
N LYS A 104 5.84 13.09 -3.06
CA LYS A 104 5.43 13.47 -1.71
C LYS A 104 6.01 12.53 -0.64
N ARG A 105 5.84 11.21 -0.81
CA ARG A 105 6.32 10.20 0.14
C ARG A 105 7.83 10.26 0.32
N MET A 106 8.57 10.34 -0.78
CA MET A 106 10.03 10.45 -0.78
C MET A 106 10.51 11.74 -0.13
N GLY A 107 9.81 12.86 -0.37
CA GLY A 107 10.08 14.13 0.32
C GLY A 107 9.86 14.06 1.83
N ASP A 108 8.81 13.38 2.28
CA ASP A 108 8.55 13.19 3.71
C ASP A 108 9.59 12.26 4.36
N LEU A 109 10.03 11.20 3.66
CA LEU A 109 11.15 10.35 4.10
C LEU A 109 12.46 11.13 4.23
N GLU A 110 12.78 11.97 3.26
CA GLU A 110 13.99 12.80 3.29
C GLU A 110 13.96 13.82 4.43
N LYS A 111 12.79 14.40 4.74
CA LYS A 111 12.63 15.29 5.90
C LYS A 111 12.86 14.54 7.21
N ALA A 112 12.22 13.38 7.39
CA ALA A 112 12.38 12.55 8.59
C ALA A 112 13.84 12.13 8.79
N ARG A 113 14.58 11.86 7.70
CA ARG A 113 16.02 11.53 7.75
C ARG A 113 16.89 12.72 8.16
N LYS A 114 16.59 13.93 7.63
CA LYS A 114 17.42 15.13 7.84
C LYS A 114 17.11 15.84 9.16
N GLN A 115 15.89 15.72 9.65
CA GLN A 115 15.42 16.36 10.86
C GLN A 115 14.72 15.32 11.74
N PRO A 116 15.48 14.55 12.55
CA PRO A 116 14.87 13.77 13.62
C PRO A 116 14.11 14.72 14.56
N ASP A 117 12.99 14.25 15.10
CA ASP A 117 12.04 15.10 15.83
C ASP A 117 12.74 15.81 17.00
N LEU A 118 12.53 17.13 17.10
CA LEU A 118 13.28 17.98 18.03
C LEU A 118 12.89 17.73 19.50
N PHE A 119 11.85 16.91 19.72
CA PHE A 119 11.22 16.67 21.02
C PHE A 119 11.11 15.19 21.41
N GLU A 120 11.84 14.29 20.76
CA GLU A 120 11.90 12.89 21.22
C GLU A 120 12.70 12.77 22.53
N THR A 121 11.99 12.48 23.63
CA THR A 121 12.51 12.05 24.95
C THR A 121 11.91 10.70 25.30
#